data_AF-F9CZ18-F1
#
_entry.id   AF-F9CZ18-F1
#
_cell.length_a   1.000
_cell.length_b   1.000
_cell.length_c   1.000
_cell.angle_alpha   90.00
_cell.angle_beta   90.00
_cell.angle_gamma   90.00
#
_symmetry.space_group_name_H-M   'P 1'
#
loop_
_entity.id
_entity.type
_entity.pdbx_description
1 polymer ?
#
loop_
_entity_poly.entity_id
_entity_poly.type
_entity_poly.pdbx_seq_one_letter_code
_entity_poly.pdbx_strand_id
1 'polypeptide(L)'
;MEVKTGGHSFEVQTVSNFDISNYEFDDDQKRFTLYITSGLENNLGELYIPQTLLSGNFTFYINGEEYHPNVKINNQISFITLNFTGSGDSKIEIIGTDYLRGLNQTIPDEPTKIDNGGGCLIATAAYGSELAPQIQQLREIRDNQLLKTESGKLFMNSFNDVYYSFSPVISDYERENPIFKELVKITITPMITSLSILSLSDDSEIMVVGLGLSVILLNIGMYFVAPAVVIVKLNSKLINKDSHN
;
A
#
# COMPACT_ATOMS: atom_id res chain seq x y z
N MET A 1 1.39 13.44 19.14
CA MET A 1 2.37 12.85 20.09
C MET A 1 3.51 12.25 19.27
N GLU A 2 4.76 12.51 19.64
CA GLU A 2 5.93 12.04 18.89
C GLU A 2 6.52 10.80 19.59
N VAL A 3 6.25 9.61 19.06
CA VAL A 3 6.77 8.34 19.62
C VAL A 3 8.14 8.06 19.02
N LYS A 4 9.16 7.93 19.87
CA LYS A 4 10.54 7.63 19.46
C LYS A 4 10.91 6.22 19.89
N THR A 5 11.18 5.35 18.92
CA THR A 5 11.43 3.93 19.18
C THR A 5 12.16 3.31 17.98
N GLY A 6 13.02 2.33 18.22
CA GLY A 6 13.81 1.67 17.15
C GLY A 6 14.66 2.62 16.30
N GLY A 7 15.09 3.77 16.84
CA GLY A 7 15.85 4.78 16.09
C GLY A 7 15.01 5.67 15.16
N HIS A 8 13.69 5.51 15.14
CA HIS A 8 12.76 6.28 14.31
C HIS A 8 11.84 7.16 15.16
N SER A 9 11.23 8.15 14.51
CA SER A 9 10.24 9.03 15.11
C SER A 9 8.91 8.90 14.35
N PHE A 10 7.82 8.75 15.09
CA PHE A 10 6.48 8.54 14.57
C PHE A 10 5.51 9.56 15.17
N GLU A 11 4.69 10.16 14.32
CA GLU A 11 3.62 11.05 14.77
C GLU A 11 2.32 10.26 14.96
N VAL A 12 1.89 10.14 16.21
CA VAL A 12 0.56 9.63 16.57
C VAL A 12 -0.36 10.82 16.82
N GLN A 13 -1.45 10.91 16.06
CA GLN A 13 -2.41 12.02 16.17
C GLN A 13 -3.66 11.57 16.92
N THR A 14 -4.31 12.50 17.60
CA THR A 14 -5.50 12.22 18.40
C THR A 14 -6.41 13.44 18.50
N VAL A 15 -7.71 13.19 18.55
CA VAL A 15 -8.75 14.19 18.78
C VAL A 15 -9.71 13.61 19.80
N SER A 16 -9.86 14.25 20.96
CA SER A 16 -10.66 13.70 22.06
C SER A 16 -11.36 14.78 22.88
N ASN A 17 -12.41 14.39 23.59
CA ASN A 17 -13.05 15.21 24.62
C ASN A 17 -12.46 15.01 26.04
N PHE A 18 -11.37 14.23 26.13
CA PHE A 18 -10.55 14.01 27.33
C PHE A 18 -9.11 14.46 27.06
N ASP A 19 -8.39 14.78 28.14
CA ASP A 19 -7.01 15.22 28.05
C ASP A 19 -6.05 14.02 28.10
N ILE A 20 -4.98 14.07 27.31
CA ILE A 20 -3.90 13.08 27.38
C ILE A 20 -2.80 13.65 28.26
N SER A 21 -2.63 13.08 29.45
CA SER A 21 -1.66 13.53 30.44
C SER A 21 -0.27 12.97 30.18
N ASN A 22 -0.17 11.74 29.68
CA ASN A 22 1.10 11.11 29.30
C ASN A 22 0.89 9.97 28.30
N TYR A 23 1.97 9.50 27.68
CA TYR A 23 1.99 8.29 26.86
C TYR A 23 3.30 7.52 27.02
N GLU A 24 3.25 6.23 26.75
CA GLU A 24 4.39 5.33 26.78
C GLU A 24 4.31 4.36 25.60
N PHE A 25 5.46 3.96 25.07
CA PHE A 25 5.54 2.91 24.06
C PHE A 25 6.57 1.86 24.50
N ASP A 26 6.11 0.61 24.61
CA ASP A 26 6.90 -0.57 24.93
C ASP A 26 7.06 -1.40 23.66
N ASP A 27 8.29 -1.50 23.16
CA ASP A 27 8.65 -2.17 21.92
C ASP A 27 8.65 -3.69 22.05
N ASP A 28 9.16 -4.23 23.16
CA ASP A 28 9.15 -5.66 23.49
C ASP A 28 7.72 -6.22 23.50
N GLN A 29 6.79 -5.47 24.10
CA GLN A 29 5.39 -5.88 24.22
C GLN A 29 4.51 -5.32 23.11
N LYS A 30 5.07 -4.52 22.19
CA LYS A 30 4.36 -3.86 21.09
C LYS A 30 3.13 -3.11 21.59
N ARG A 31 3.29 -2.40 22.70
CA ARG A 31 2.19 -1.75 23.42
C ARG A 31 2.37 -0.25 23.40
N PHE A 32 1.32 0.45 22.96
CA PHE A 32 1.17 1.89 23.13
C PHE A 32 0.19 2.17 24.25
N THR A 33 0.64 2.88 25.28
CA THR A 33 -0.14 3.21 26.46
C THR A 33 -0.42 4.71 26.50
N LEU A 34 -1.69 5.08 26.68
CA LEU A 34 -2.15 6.44 26.89
C LEU A 34 -2.65 6.59 28.33
N TYR A 35 -2.13 7.58 29.02
CA TYR A 35 -2.66 8.05 30.30
C TYR A 35 -3.52 9.27 30.01
N ILE A 36 -4.79 9.18 30.39
CA ILE A 36 -5.78 10.21 30.10
C ILE A 36 -6.48 10.65 31.37
N THR A 37 -6.99 11.87 31.35
CA THR A 37 -7.81 12.43 32.43
C THR A 37 -9.08 13.00 31.81
N SER A 38 -10.23 12.62 32.34
CA SER A 38 -11.52 13.14 31.88
C SER A 38 -12.32 13.78 33.01
N GLY A 39 -12.87 14.97 32.73
CA GLY A 39 -13.87 15.61 33.58
C GLY A 39 -15.31 15.19 33.26
N LEU A 40 -15.52 14.36 32.23
CA LEU A 40 -16.82 13.94 31.74
C LEU A 40 -17.05 12.44 32.00
N GLU A 41 -18.31 12.05 32.14
CA GLU A 41 -18.68 10.63 32.28
C GLU A 41 -18.61 9.90 30.94
N ASN A 42 -18.93 10.57 29.83
CA ASN A 42 -18.90 9.98 28.48
C ASN A 42 -17.70 10.50 27.69
N ASN A 43 -16.85 9.59 27.25
CA ASN A 43 -15.60 9.90 26.58
C ASN A 43 -15.63 9.45 25.13
N LEU A 44 -15.22 10.34 24.24
CA LEU A 44 -15.06 10.09 22.82
C LEU A 44 -13.66 10.52 22.39
N GLY A 45 -12.96 9.64 21.71
CA GLY A 45 -11.63 9.91 21.16
C GLY A 45 -11.41 9.24 19.83
N GLU A 46 -10.67 9.91 18.96
CA GLU A 46 -10.13 9.39 17.72
C GLU A 46 -8.61 9.33 17.85
N LEU A 47 -8.04 8.22 17.40
CA LEU A 47 -6.60 7.98 17.43
C LEU A 47 -6.13 7.49 16.07
N TYR A 48 -5.05 8.09 15.58
CA TYR A 48 -4.42 7.79 14.30
C TYR A 48 -3.01 7.27 14.58
N ILE A 49 -2.81 5.96 14.43
CA ILE A 49 -1.51 5.30 14.65
C ILE A 49 -0.91 4.94 13.29
N PRO A 50 0.32 5.39 12.95
CA PRO A 50 1.00 4.95 11.75
C PRO A 50 1.17 3.43 11.69
N GLN A 51 0.86 2.82 10.54
CA GLN A 51 1.07 1.38 10.30
C GLN A 51 2.55 0.97 10.40
N THR A 52 3.46 1.92 10.18
CA THR A 52 4.90 1.72 10.35
C THR A 52 5.33 1.66 11.81
N LEU A 53 4.55 2.22 12.75
CA LEU A 53 4.82 2.14 14.19
C LEU A 53 4.25 0.84 14.77
N LEU A 54 2.93 0.67 14.68
CA LEU A 54 2.20 -0.43 15.30
C LEU A 54 1.08 -0.89 14.38
N SER A 55 1.02 -2.18 14.06
CA SER A 55 0.11 -2.73 13.05
C SER A 55 -0.34 -4.16 13.33
N GLY A 56 -1.07 -4.73 12.36
CA GLY A 56 -1.68 -6.06 12.45
C GLY A 56 -3.01 -6.03 13.20
N ASN A 57 -3.32 -7.11 13.90
CA ASN A 57 -4.45 -7.16 14.83
C ASN A 57 -4.12 -6.37 16.10
N PHE A 58 -5.13 -5.68 16.64
CA PHE A 58 -5.03 -4.90 17.85
C PHE A 58 -5.87 -5.51 18.97
N THR A 59 -5.32 -5.46 20.18
CA THR A 59 -6.05 -5.72 21.43
C THR A 59 -6.02 -4.46 22.27
N PHE A 60 -7.16 -4.06 22.83
CA PHE A 60 -7.27 -2.85 23.63
C PHE A 60 -7.68 -3.18 25.05
N TYR A 61 -7.14 -2.42 26.00
CA TYR A 61 -7.57 -2.45 27.39
C TYR A 61 -7.84 -1.04 27.89
N ILE A 62 -8.88 -0.88 28.71
CA ILE A 62 -9.13 0.32 29.50
C ILE A 62 -9.09 -0.08 30.96
N ASN A 63 -8.18 0.50 31.74
CA ASN A 63 -7.97 0.19 33.15
C ASN A 63 -7.76 -1.32 33.43
N GLY A 64 -7.18 -2.05 32.47
CA GLY A 64 -6.93 -3.49 32.54
C GLY A 64 -8.10 -4.38 32.12
N GLU A 65 -9.27 -3.81 31.79
CA GLU A 65 -10.40 -4.55 31.22
C GLU A 65 -10.34 -4.49 29.68
N GLU A 66 -10.61 -5.62 29.02
CA GLU A 66 -10.57 -5.69 27.56
C GLU A 66 -11.67 -4.82 26.93
N TYR A 67 -11.30 -4.07 25.91
CA TYR A 67 -12.18 -3.11 25.23
C TYR A 67 -12.14 -3.34 23.71
N HIS A 68 -13.29 -3.23 23.05
CA HIS A 68 -13.42 -3.49 21.61
C HIS A 68 -13.86 -2.22 20.86
N PRO A 69 -12.92 -1.34 20.46
CA PRO A 69 -13.24 -0.13 19.69
C PRO A 69 -13.61 -0.44 18.24
N ASN A 70 -14.15 0.57 17.55
CA ASN A 70 -14.18 0.54 16.09
C ASN A 70 -12.79 0.87 15.53
N VAL A 71 -12.25 -0.03 14.71
CA VAL A 71 -10.93 0.16 14.08
C VAL A 71 -11.09 0.10 12.57
N LYS A 72 -10.62 1.14 11.87
CA LYS A 72 -10.51 1.18 10.41
C LYS A 72 -9.04 1.29 10.03
N ILE A 73 -8.58 0.38 9.18
CA ILE A 73 -7.19 0.31 8.78
C ILE A 73 -7.08 0.66 7.30
N ASN A 74 -6.08 1.46 6.97
CA ASN A 74 -5.61 1.65 5.59
C ASN A 74 -4.09 1.40 5.53
N ASN A 75 -3.48 1.62 4.37
CA ASN A 75 -2.06 1.34 4.16
C ASN A 75 -1.09 2.21 4.98
N GLN A 76 -1.54 3.37 5.49
CA GLN A 76 -0.69 4.34 6.17
C GLN A 76 -0.96 4.39 7.68
N ILE A 77 -2.22 4.26 8.09
CA ILE A 77 -2.65 4.45 9.48
C ILE A 77 -3.72 3.45 9.91
N SER A 78 -3.76 3.17 11.20
CA SER A 78 -4.92 2.68 11.93
C SER A 78 -5.70 3.86 12.49
N PHE A 79 -6.96 4.00 12.09
CA PHE A 79 -7.92 4.92 12.68
C PHE A 79 -8.76 4.17 13.71
N ILE A 80 -8.70 4.61 14.97
CA ILE A 80 -9.36 3.97 16.11
C ILE A 80 -10.34 4.96 16.72
N THR A 81 -11.60 4.53 16.87
CA THR A 81 -12.63 5.30 17.57
C THR A 81 -12.88 4.70 18.95
N LEU A 82 -12.60 5.48 19.98
CA LEU A 82 -12.78 5.17 21.39
C LEU A 82 -14.09 5.82 21.88
N ASN A 83 -14.95 5.01 22.49
CA ASN A 83 -16.18 5.44 23.16
C ASN A 83 -16.35 4.62 24.46
N PHE A 84 -16.13 5.26 25.60
CA PHE A 84 -16.18 4.59 26.91
C PHE A 84 -16.72 5.52 28.00
N THR A 85 -17.16 4.94 29.11
CA THR A 85 -17.68 5.68 30.27
C THR A 85 -16.68 5.67 31.42
N GLY A 86 -16.64 6.75 32.19
CA GLY A 86 -15.78 6.91 33.37
C GLY A 86 -15.16 8.29 33.46
N SER A 87 -15.05 8.84 34.67
CA SER A 87 -14.42 10.13 34.95
C SER A 87 -13.17 9.96 35.81
N GLY A 88 -12.29 10.96 35.77
CA GLY A 88 -10.98 10.93 36.41
C GLY A 88 -9.90 10.35 35.50
N ASP A 89 -8.88 9.77 36.11
CA ASP A 89 -7.73 9.21 35.39
C ASP A 89 -8.06 7.82 34.83
N SER A 90 -7.60 7.54 33.63
CA SER A 90 -7.73 6.22 33.00
C SER A 90 -6.50 5.87 32.20
N LYS A 91 -6.22 4.58 32.10
CA LYS A 91 -5.13 4.01 31.33
C LYS A 91 -5.69 3.23 30.15
N ILE A 92 -5.33 3.63 28.94
CA ILE A 92 -5.69 2.93 27.70
C ILE A 92 -4.44 2.24 27.17
N GLU A 93 -4.52 0.94 26.90
CA GLU A 93 -3.42 0.14 26.38
C GLU A 93 -3.82 -0.43 25.02
N ILE A 94 -2.97 -0.23 24.02
CA ILE A 94 -3.18 -0.65 22.64
C ILE A 94 -2.02 -1.56 22.27
N ILE A 95 -2.32 -2.84 22.07
CA ILE A 95 -1.31 -3.85 21.77
C ILE A 95 -1.47 -4.27 20.32
N GLY A 96 -0.41 -4.08 19.53
CA GLY A 96 -0.36 -4.54 18.15
C GLY A 96 0.31 -5.91 18.05
N THR A 97 0.00 -6.64 16.98
CA THR A 97 0.71 -7.89 16.67
C THR A 97 2.04 -7.64 15.97
N ASP A 98 2.18 -6.49 15.28
CA ASP A 98 3.37 -6.08 14.55
C ASP A 98 3.87 -4.70 14.98
N TYR A 99 5.21 -4.50 14.94
CA TYR A 99 5.94 -3.30 15.30
C TYR A 99 7.04 -3.03 14.27
N LEU A 100 7.26 -1.76 13.89
CA LEU A 100 8.22 -1.36 12.85
C LEU A 100 8.01 -2.05 11.51
N ARG A 101 6.75 -2.18 11.09
CA ARG A 101 6.43 -2.81 9.81
C ARG A 101 7.06 -2.02 8.67
N GLY A 102 7.93 -2.69 7.92
CA GLY A 102 8.68 -2.09 6.81
C GLY A 102 9.93 -1.29 7.23
N LEU A 103 10.27 -1.24 8.52
CA LEU A 103 11.42 -0.49 9.06
C LEU A 103 12.50 -1.38 9.73
N ASN A 104 12.27 -2.70 9.83
CA ASN A 104 13.26 -3.62 10.39
C ASN A 104 14.36 -3.97 9.37
N GLN A 105 15.38 -3.11 9.27
CA GLN A 105 16.78 -3.42 9.59
C GLN A 105 17.67 -2.18 9.38
N THR A 106 18.44 -1.80 10.41
CA THR A 106 19.73 -1.14 10.22
C THR A 106 20.68 -1.49 11.37
N ILE A 107 21.59 -2.43 11.13
CA ILE A 107 23.03 -2.16 11.32
C ILE A 107 23.52 -1.71 9.93
N PRO A 108 24.44 -0.73 9.84
CA PRO A 108 24.70 0.02 8.61
C PRO A 108 25.44 -0.82 7.57
N ASP A 109 25.24 -0.46 6.30
CA ASP A 109 25.87 -1.01 5.09
C ASP A 109 25.25 -2.29 4.51
N GLU A 110 24.04 -2.17 3.94
CA GLU A 110 23.64 -2.75 2.64
C GLU A 110 22.20 -2.28 2.30
N PRO A 111 21.79 -2.21 1.02
CA PRO A 111 20.54 -1.58 0.61
C PRO A 111 19.35 -2.36 1.19
N THR A 112 18.69 -1.73 2.15
CA THR A 112 17.52 -2.22 2.87
C THR A 112 16.39 -2.63 1.92
N LYS A 113 16.09 -3.93 1.87
CA LYS A 113 14.83 -4.44 1.33
C LYS A 113 13.68 -4.01 2.24
N ILE A 114 12.98 -2.97 1.83
CA ILE A 114 11.70 -2.55 2.39
C ILE A 114 10.70 -3.70 2.16
N ASP A 115 10.05 -4.17 3.22
CA ASP A 115 8.98 -5.16 3.11
C ASP A 115 7.69 -4.43 2.64
N ASN A 116 7.55 -4.38 1.31
CA ASN A 116 6.62 -3.55 0.56
C ASN A 116 5.25 -4.23 0.40
N GLY A 117 4.58 -4.65 1.47
CA GLY A 117 3.31 -5.34 1.35
C GLY A 117 2.10 -4.43 1.11
N GLY A 118 2.00 -3.71 -0.03
CA GLY A 118 0.72 -3.08 -0.42
C GLY A 118 0.73 -1.86 -1.35
N GLY A 119 1.90 -1.27 -1.66
CA GLY A 119 2.03 -0.07 -2.49
C GLY A 119 2.40 -0.34 -3.95
N CYS A 120 1.98 0.50 -4.90
CA CYS A 120 2.38 0.41 -6.31
C CYS A 120 3.79 0.99 -6.55
N LEU A 121 4.84 0.40 -5.97
CA LEU A 121 6.21 0.96 -5.92
C LEU A 121 6.77 1.47 -7.25
N ILE A 122 6.70 0.64 -8.30
CA ILE A 122 7.21 0.98 -9.64
C ILE A 122 6.42 2.17 -10.21
N ALA A 123 5.09 2.14 -10.09
CA ALA A 123 4.26 3.23 -10.57
C ALA A 123 4.52 4.51 -9.76
N THR A 124 4.69 4.42 -8.45
CA THR A 124 5.02 5.54 -7.57
C THR A 124 6.36 6.16 -7.96
N ALA A 125 7.38 5.36 -8.24
CA ALA A 125 8.68 5.84 -8.69
C ALA A 125 8.59 6.52 -10.07
N ALA A 126 7.87 5.93 -11.01
CA ALA A 126 7.64 6.45 -12.36
C ALA A 126 6.85 7.77 -12.39
N TYR A 127 5.74 7.86 -11.64
CA TYR A 127 4.85 9.03 -11.63
C TYR A 127 5.19 10.06 -10.53
N GLY A 128 6.07 9.71 -9.60
CA GLY A 128 6.59 10.60 -8.56
C GLY A 128 5.67 10.83 -7.37
N SER A 129 4.47 10.25 -7.34
CA SER A 129 3.56 10.35 -6.20
C SER A 129 2.59 9.18 -6.17
N GLU A 130 2.34 8.63 -4.98
CA GLU A 130 1.28 7.64 -4.74
C GLU A 130 -0.13 8.19 -5.02
N LEU A 131 -0.28 9.52 -4.95
CA LEU A 131 -1.52 10.24 -5.23
C LEU A 131 -1.68 10.61 -6.70
N ALA A 132 -0.77 10.15 -7.57
CA ALA A 132 -0.89 10.39 -9.00
C ALA A 132 -2.21 9.78 -9.53
N PRO A 133 -2.94 10.46 -10.44
CA PRO A 133 -4.22 9.99 -10.96
C PRO A 133 -4.16 8.56 -11.53
N GLN A 134 -3.04 8.22 -12.18
CA GLN A 134 -2.78 6.90 -12.75
C GLN A 134 -2.76 5.80 -11.67
N ILE A 135 -2.20 6.11 -10.50
CA ILE A 135 -2.09 5.14 -9.38
C ILE A 135 -3.42 5.04 -8.64
N GLN A 136 -4.12 6.17 -8.47
CA GLN A 136 -5.46 6.16 -7.88
C GLN A 136 -6.45 5.36 -8.73
N GLN A 137 -6.38 5.48 -10.06
CA GLN A 137 -7.17 4.64 -10.97
C GLN A 137 -6.92 3.14 -10.75
N LEU A 138 -5.66 2.72 -10.58
CA LEU A 138 -5.33 1.32 -10.29
C LEU A 138 -5.91 0.86 -8.95
N ARG A 139 -5.85 1.73 -7.92
CA ARG A 139 -6.44 1.44 -6.60
C ARG A 139 -7.95 1.29 -6.70
N GLU A 140 -8.62 2.18 -7.41
CA GLU A 140 -10.07 2.10 -7.63
C GLU A 140 -10.48 0.81 -8.35
N ILE A 141 -9.76 0.41 -9.41
CA ILE A 141 -10.04 -0.84 -10.13
C ILE A 141 -9.80 -2.04 -9.20
N ARG A 142 -8.68 -2.05 -8.47
CA ARG A 142 -8.38 -3.12 -7.51
C ARG A 142 -9.48 -3.25 -6.46
N ASP A 143 -9.81 -2.15 -5.80
CA ASP A 143 -10.69 -2.14 -4.63
C ASP A 143 -12.15 -2.32 -5.03
N ASN A 144 -12.59 -1.70 -6.13
CA ASN A 144 -13.99 -1.70 -6.53
C ASN A 144 -14.36 -2.78 -7.54
N GLN A 145 -13.41 -3.43 -8.22
CA GLN A 145 -13.70 -4.46 -9.22
C GLN A 145 -13.06 -5.79 -8.84
N LEU A 146 -11.74 -5.83 -8.65
CA LEU A 146 -11.01 -7.09 -8.43
C LEU A 146 -11.31 -7.70 -7.06
N LEU A 147 -11.17 -6.93 -5.97
CA LEU A 147 -11.30 -7.45 -4.61
C LEU A 147 -12.74 -7.82 -4.21
N LYS A 148 -13.73 -7.46 -5.03
CA LYS A 148 -15.13 -7.87 -4.85
C LYS A 148 -15.42 -9.28 -5.40
N THR A 149 -14.51 -9.86 -6.17
CA THR A 149 -14.67 -11.19 -6.77
C THR A 149 -13.63 -12.17 -6.23
N GLU A 150 -13.96 -13.47 -6.13
CA GLU A 150 -13.01 -14.48 -5.66
C GLU A 150 -11.84 -14.65 -6.63
N SER A 151 -12.12 -14.64 -7.93
CA SER A 151 -11.11 -14.70 -8.98
C SER A 151 -10.14 -13.52 -8.94
N GLY A 152 -10.64 -12.30 -8.72
CA GLY A 152 -9.82 -11.10 -8.57
C GLY A 152 -8.93 -11.12 -7.33
N LYS A 153 -9.44 -11.61 -6.19
CA LYS A 153 -8.61 -11.80 -4.97
C LYS A 153 -7.47 -12.80 -5.20
N LEU A 154 -7.76 -13.95 -5.81
CA LEU A 154 -6.74 -14.96 -6.12
C LEU A 154 -5.66 -14.43 -7.07
N PHE A 155 -6.09 -13.69 -8.10
CA PHE A 155 -5.18 -13.02 -9.02
C PHE A 155 -4.30 -12.01 -8.27
N MET A 156 -4.89 -11.14 -7.46
CA MET A 156 -4.14 -10.12 -6.72
C MET A 156 -3.14 -10.71 -5.73
N ASN A 157 -3.48 -11.80 -5.06
CA ASN A 157 -2.55 -12.51 -4.17
C ASN A 157 -1.34 -13.02 -4.96
N SER A 158 -1.59 -13.75 -6.04
CA SER A 158 -0.51 -14.30 -6.89
C SER A 158 0.33 -13.20 -7.55
N PHE A 159 -0.33 -12.12 -7.98
CA PHE A 159 0.33 -10.96 -8.56
C PHE A 159 1.22 -10.27 -7.54
N ASN A 160 0.74 -10.06 -6.31
CA ASN A 160 1.49 -9.39 -5.25
C ASN A 160 2.79 -10.13 -4.93
N ASP A 161 2.74 -11.46 -4.81
CA ASP A 161 3.93 -12.28 -4.54
C ASP A 161 5.03 -12.04 -5.58
N VAL A 162 4.66 -12.05 -6.85
CA VAL A 162 5.59 -11.82 -7.95
C VAL A 162 6.02 -10.36 -7.99
N TYR A 163 5.07 -9.42 -7.94
CA TYR A 163 5.33 -7.98 -8.03
C TYR A 163 6.28 -7.47 -6.94
N TYR A 164 6.06 -7.86 -5.68
CA TYR A 164 6.90 -7.43 -4.57
C TYR A 164 8.25 -8.13 -4.50
N SER A 165 8.42 -9.25 -5.20
CA SER A 165 9.73 -9.93 -5.28
C SER A 165 10.80 -9.11 -6.00
N PHE A 166 10.41 -8.24 -6.95
CA PHE A 166 11.35 -7.47 -7.78
C PHE A 166 11.10 -5.95 -7.76
N SER A 167 9.88 -5.49 -7.45
CA SER A 167 9.55 -4.06 -7.50
C SER A 167 10.40 -3.13 -6.64
N PRO A 168 10.94 -3.52 -5.46
CA PRO A 168 11.79 -2.63 -4.66
C PRO A 168 13.05 -2.24 -5.44
N VAL A 169 13.74 -3.26 -5.98
CA VAL A 169 14.98 -3.11 -6.77
C VAL A 169 14.76 -2.21 -7.98
N ILE A 170 13.66 -2.42 -8.70
CA ILE A 170 13.32 -1.58 -9.86
C ILE A 170 13.04 -0.14 -9.43
N SER A 171 12.25 0.05 -8.36
CA SER A 171 11.87 1.38 -7.89
C SER A 171 13.05 2.19 -7.36
N ASP A 172 14.05 1.54 -6.75
CA ASP A 172 15.27 2.18 -6.30
C ASP A 172 16.10 2.64 -7.52
N TYR A 173 16.21 1.80 -8.54
CA TYR A 173 16.92 2.14 -9.77
C TYR A 173 16.24 3.28 -10.55
N GLU A 174 14.90 3.39 -10.51
CA GLU A 174 14.16 4.54 -11.05
C GLU A 174 14.49 5.86 -10.32
N ARG A 175 14.71 5.82 -9.00
CA ARG A 175 15.07 7.03 -8.22
C ARG A 175 16.48 7.51 -8.54
N GLU A 176 17.40 6.59 -8.81
CA GLU A 176 18.79 6.89 -9.14
C GLU A 176 18.97 7.36 -10.59
N ASN A 177 18.14 6.87 -11.52
CA ASN A 177 18.29 7.13 -12.95
C ASN A 177 17.03 7.75 -13.59
N PRO A 178 17.02 9.08 -13.81
CA PRO A 178 15.89 9.79 -14.43
C PRO A 178 15.53 9.30 -15.84
N ILE A 179 16.50 8.81 -16.62
CA ILE A 179 16.25 8.27 -17.96
C ILE A 179 15.53 6.93 -17.85
N PHE A 180 15.99 6.06 -16.93
CA PHE A 180 15.34 4.78 -16.68
C PHE A 180 13.91 4.98 -16.17
N LYS A 181 13.69 5.91 -15.24
CA LYS A 181 12.35 6.31 -14.78
C LYS A 181 11.43 6.69 -15.95
N GLU A 182 11.88 7.54 -16.87
CA GLU A 182 11.03 7.96 -17.99
C GLU A 182 10.75 6.80 -18.96
N LEU A 183 11.74 5.91 -19.17
CA LEU A 183 11.54 4.68 -19.94
C LEU A 183 10.48 3.76 -19.29
N VAL A 184 10.58 3.53 -17.98
CA VAL A 184 9.60 2.74 -17.22
C VAL A 184 8.23 3.40 -17.33
N LYS A 185 8.13 4.72 -17.13
CA LYS A 185 6.88 5.47 -17.26
C LYS A 185 6.24 5.33 -18.64
N ILE A 186 7.01 5.51 -19.72
CA ILE A 186 6.53 5.30 -21.11
C ILE A 186 6.07 3.85 -21.30
N THR A 187 6.81 2.90 -20.73
CA THR A 187 6.50 1.48 -20.85
C THR A 187 5.22 1.13 -20.10
N ILE A 188 5.00 1.60 -18.88
CA ILE A 188 3.84 1.19 -18.06
C ILE A 188 2.57 2.00 -18.36
N THR A 189 2.67 3.20 -18.94
CA THR A 189 1.49 4.06 -19.18
C THR A 189 0.42 3.36 -20.04
N PRO A 190 0.74 2.76 -21.20
CA PRO A 190 -0.24 2.06 -22.02
C PRO A 190 -0.90 0.88 -21.29
N MET A 191 -0.12 0.14 -20.50
CA MET A 191 -0.63 -0.94 -19.66
C MET A 191 -1.66 -0.42 -18.66
N ILE A 192 -1.33 0.64 -17.90
CA ILE A 192 -2.26 1.25 -16.92
C ILE A 192 -3.54 1.72 -17.62
N THR A 193 -3.42 2.34 -18.79
CA THR A 193 -4.59 2.75 -19.57
C THR A 193 -5.43 1.56 -20.01
N SER A 194 -4.83 0.44 -20.42
CA SER A 194 -5.57 -0.77 -20.82
C SER A 194 -6.35 -1.39 -19.66
N LEU A 195 -5.84 -1.28 -18.41
CA LEU A 195 -6.52 -1.78 -17.23
C LEU A 195 -7.86 -1.07 -16.96
N SER A 196 -8.06 0.15 -17.48
CA SER A 196 -9.33 0.87 -17.36
C SER A 196 -10.53 0.08 -17.92
N ILE A 197 -10.30 -0.85 -18.86
CA ILE A 197 -11.33 -1.74 -19.40
C ILE A 197 -12.00 -2.58 -18.31
N LEU A 198 -11.28 -2.92 -17.24
CA LEU A 198 -11.82 -3.67 -16.09
C LEU A 198 -12.88 -2.89 -15.30
N SER A 199 -12.96 -1.55 -15.46
CA SER A 199 -14.02 -0.78 -14.81
C SER A 199 -15.43 -1.09 -15.36
N LEU A 200 -15.53 -1.86 -16.46
CA LEU A 200 -16.79 -2.28 -17.07
C LEU A 200 -17.31 -3.62 -16.52
N SER A 201 -16.66 -4.18 -15.50
CA SER A 201 -16.98 -5.54 -15.03
C SER A 201 -18.18 -5.63 -14.07
N ASP A 202 -18.61 -4.50 -13.49
CA ASP A 202 -19.77 -4.37 -12.58
C ASP A 202 -19.89 -5.51 -11.55
N ASP A 203 -18.79 -5.79 -10.84
CA ASP A 203 -18.67 -6.79 -9.77
C ASP A 203 -18.95 -8.25 -10.18
N SER A 204 -19.13 -8.53 -11.47
CA SER A 204 -19.43 -9.87 -11.99
C SER A 204 -18.16 -10.71 -12.18
N GLU A 205 -18.11 -11.89 -11.56
CA GLU A 205 -16.94 -12.79 -11.65
C GLU A 205 -16.58 -13.17 -13.09
N ILE A 206 -17.60 -13.47 -13.91
CA ILE A 206 -17.42 -13.85 -15.31
C ILE A 206 -16.83 -12.66 -16.10
N MET A 207 -17.32 -11.45 -15.83
CA MET A 207 -16.84 -10.24 -16.49
C MET A 207 -15.42 -9.89 -16.06
N VAL A 208 -15.10 -9.97 -14.76
CA VAL A 208 -13.74 -9.74 -14.26
C VAL A 208 -12.74 -10.68 -14.91
N VAL A 209 -13.08 -11.98 -15.01
CA VAL A 209 -12.22 -12.97 -15.67
C VAL A 209 -12.11 -12.70 -17.17
N GLY A 210 -13.23 -12.48 -17.86
CA GLY A 210 -13.25 -12.26 -19.31
C GLY A 210 -12.52 -11.00 -19.74
N LEU A 211 -12.77 -9.87 -19.05
CA LEU A 211 -12.09 -8.61 -19.30
C LEU A 211 -10.63 -8.69 -18.85
N GLY A 212 -10.32 -9.36 -17.73
CA GLY A 212 -8.95 -9.59 -17.27
C GLY A 212 -8.11 -10.34 -18.30
N LEU A 213 -8.62 -11.44 -18.85
CA LEU A 213 -7.98 -12.18 -19.94
C LEU A 213 -7.82 -11.33 -21.19
N SER A 214 -8.83 -10.52 -21.53
CA SER A 214 -8.78 -9.61 -22.68
C SER A 214 -7.68 -8.57 -22.51
N VAL A 215 -7.53 -7.98 -21.31
CA VAL A 215 -6.46 -7.02 -20.99
C VAL A 215 -5.09 -7.68 -21.05
N ILE A 216 -4.93 -8.92 -20.54
CA ILE A 216 -3.67 -9.66 -20.64
C ILE A 216 -3.29 -9.88 -22.11
N LEU A 217 -4.21 -10.37 -22.93
CA LEU A 217 -3.97 -10.58 -24.36
C LEU A 217 -3.63 -9.28 -25.10
N LEU A 218 -4.32 -8.18 -24.77
CA LEU A 218 -4.06 -6.86 -25.32
C LEU A 218 -2.63 -6.39 -25.00
N ASN A 219 -2.20 -6.53 -23.75
CA ASN A 219 -0.84 -6.18 -23.33
C ASN A 219 0.21 -7.06 -24.02
N ILE A 220 -0.01 -8.38 -24.11
CA ILE A 220 0.89 -9.28 -24.84
C ILE A 220 1.01 -8.85 -26.31
N GLY A 221 -0.11 -8.52 -26.95
CA GLY A 221 -0.14 -8.01 -28.31
C GLY A 221 0.68 -6.72 -28.46
N MET A 222 0.54 -5.80 -27.51
CA MET A 222 1.20 -4.50 -27.54
C MET A 222 2.71 -4.58 -27.30
N TYR A 223 3.16 -5.35 -26.31
CA TYR A 223 4.57 -5.37 -25.90
C TYR A 223 5.42 -6.42 -26.65
N PHE A 224 4.82 -7.46 -27.20
CA PHE A 224 5.55 -8.53 -27.89
C PHE A 224 5.24 -8.58 -29.38
N VAL A 225 3.95 -8.68 -29.74
CA VAL A 225 3.55 -8.93 -31.12
C VAL A 225 3.81 -7.70 -32.01
N ALA A 226 3.39 -6.51 -31.59
CA ALA A 226 3.56 -5.29 -32.38
C ALA A 226 5.05 -4.98 -32.66
N PRO A 227 5.96 -4.99 -31.67
CA PRO A 227 7.40 -4.84 -31.92
C PRO A 227 7.98 -5.91 -32.83
N ALA A 228 7.60 -7.19 -32.65
CA ALA A 228 8.08 -8.28 -33.49
C ALA A 228 7.69 -8.10 -34.97
N VAL A 229 6.44 -7.71 -35.24
CA VAL A 229 5.96 -7.43 -36.61
C VAL A 229 6.72 -6.25 -37.22
N VAL A 230 6.97 -5.19 -36.46
CA VAL A 230 7.75 -4.03 -36.91
C VAL A 230 9.17 -4.46 -37.29
N ILE A 231 9.85 -5.26 -36.46
CA ILE A 231 11.21 -5.76 -36.72
C ILE A 231 11.24 -6.62 -37.98
N VAL A 232 10.31 -7.58 -38.14
CA VAL A 232 10.24 -8.44 -39.33
C VAL A 232 10.00 -7.62 -40.59
N LYS A 233 9.12 -6.61 -40.53
CA LYS A 233 8.83 -5.73 -41.67
C LYS A 233 10.00 -4.83 -42.04
N LEU A 234 10.79 -4.38 -41.06
CA LEU A 234 12.03 -3.63 -41.32
C LEU A 234 13.08 -4.52 -41.97
N ASN A 235 13.29 -5.73 -41.46
CA ASN A 235 14.24 -6.68 -42.04
C ASN A 235 13.87 -7.08 -43.46
N SER A 236 12.59 -7.38 -43.74
CA SER A 236 12.15 -7.71 -45.09
C SER A 236 12.28 -6.53 -46.06
N LYS A 237 12.10 -5.29 -45.58
CA LYS A 237 12.29 -4.08 -46.39
C LYS A 237 13.78 -3.77 -46.64
N LEU A 238 14.66 -4.09 -45.69
CA LEU A 238 16.12 -4.00 -45.89
C LEU A 238 16.59 -5.04 -46.92
N ILE A 239 16.19 -6.30 -46.77
CA ILE A 239 16.54 -7.39 -47.71
C ILE A 239 16.06 -7.09 -49.14
N ASN A 240 14.83 -6.59 -49.33
CA ASN A 240 14.32 -6.23 -50.66
C ASN A 240 14.96 -4.96 -51.25
N LYS A 241 15.57 -4.09 -50.43
CA LYS A 241 16.28 -2.90 -50.91
C LYS A 241 17.66 -3.27 -51.45
N ASP A 242 18.30 -4.27 -50.86
CA ASP A 242 19.60 -4.78 -51.32
C ASP A 242 19.50 -5.65 -52.59
N SER A 243 18.32 -6.18 -52.93
CA SER A 243 18.10 -6.98 -54.15
C SER A 243 17.80 -6.15 -55.41
N HIS A 244 17.76 -4.82 -55.31
CA HIS A 244 17.41 -3.90 -56.42
C HIS A 244 18.51 -2.87 -56.72
N ASN A 245 19.72 -3.05 -56.18
CA ASN A 245 20.93 -2.32 -56.50
C ASN A 245 21.97 -3.27 -57.13
#